data_AF-M2ASF9-F1
#
_entry.id   AF-M2ASF9-F1
#
_cell.length_a   1.000
_cell.length_b   1.000
_cell.length_c   1.000
_cell.angle_alpha   90.00
_cell.angle_beta   90.00
_cell.angle_gamma   90.00
#
_symmetry.space_group_name_H-M   'P 1'
#
loop_
_entity.id
_entity.type
_entity.pdbx_description
1 polymer ?
#
loop_
_entity_poly.entity_id
_entity_poly.type
_entity_poly.pdbx_seq_one_letter_code
_entity_poly.pdbx_strand_id
1 'polypeptide(L)'
;MRDIEKVNAEIEEVKKELENVHGTGTEVYARIVGYYRSVRNWNKGKREEYNHRLMFSSENERIEKTLSDCDCPPISGSLNFSNSENLSEKKEQIA
;
A
#
# COMPACT_ATOMS: atom_id res chain seq x y z
N MET A 1 -37.27 1.02 -42.87
CA MET A 1 -35.97 1.61 -42.50
C MET A 1 -36.05 1.99 -41.04
N ARG A 2 -35.06 1.65 -40.20
CA ARG A 2 -35.05 2.10 -38.80
C ARG A 2 -34.74 3.59 -38.78
N ASP A 3 -35.43 4.31 -37.92
CA ASP A 3 -35.28 5.76 -37.74
C ASP A 3 -34.06 6.07 -36.86
N ILE A 4 -33.39 7.20 -37.13
CA ILE A 4 -32.14 7.59 -36.47
C ILE A 4 -32.37 7.85 -34.98
N GLU A 5 -33.51 8.45 -34.63
CA GLU A 5 -33.88 8.76 -33.25
C GLU A 5 -34.01 7.49 -32.40
N LYS A 6 -34.63 6.45 -32.96
CA LYS A 6 -34.79 5.15 -32.29
C LYS A 6 -33.44 4.46 -32.06
N VAL A 7 -32.56 4.51 -33.06
CA VAL A 7 -31.20 3.96 -32.94
C VAL A 7 -30.41 4.67 -31.85
N ASN A 8 -30.53 6.00 -31.74
CA ASN A 8 -29.84 6.76 -30.70
C ASN A 8 -30.37 6.44 -29.30
N ALA A 9 -31.70 6.33 -29.14
CA ALA A 9 -32.30 5.94 -27.88
C ALA A 9 -31.85 4.53 -27.43
N GLU A 10 -31.82 3.56 -28.35
CA GLU A 10 -31.30 2.20 -28.08
C GLU A 10 -29.81 2.25 -27.65
N ILE A 11 -28.99 3.09 -28.27
CA ILE A 11 -27.57 3.26 -27.89
C ILE A 11 -27.43 3.84 -26.48
N GLU A 12 -28.25 4.84 -26.13
CA GLU A 12 -28.21 5.45 -24.80
C GLU A 12 -28.63 4.48 -23.71
N GLU A 13 -29.66 3.68 -23.95
CA GLU A 13 -30.12 2.64 -23.02
C GLU A 13 -29.04 1.58 -22.80
N VAL A 14 -28.45 1.04 -23.88
CA VAL A 14 -27.39 0.03 -23.78
C VAL A 14 -26.13 0.57 -23.11
N LYS A 15 -25.78 1.85 -23.34
CA LYS A 15 -24.67 2.49 -22.63
C LYS A 15 -24.93 2.59 -21.13
N LYS A 16 -26.14 2.96 -20.74
CA LYS A 16 -26.54 3.03 -19.33
C LYS A 16 -26.53 1.65 -18.67
N GLU A 17 -26.97 0.62 -19.37
CA GLU A 17 -26.87 -0.76 -18.89
C GLU A 17 -25.41 -1.18 -18.71
N LEU A 18 -24.54 -0.84 -19.66
CA LEU A 18 -23.11 -1.13 -19.61
C LEU A 18 -22.43 -0.50 -18.38
N GLU A 19 -22.78 0.74 -18.04
CA GLU A 19 -22.28 1.41 -16.82
C GLU A 19 -22.67 0.66 -15.54
N ASN A 20 -23.79 -0.05 -15.58
CA ASN A 20 -24.32 -0.80 -14.45
C ASN A 20 -23.88 -2.28 -14.42
N VAL A 21 -22.99 -2.70 -15.32
CA VAL A 21 -22.43 -4.06 -15.28
C VAL A 21 -21.30 -4.14 -14.25
N HIS A 22 -21.49 -4.94 -13.20
CA HIS A 22 -20.45 -5.20 -12.20
C HIS A 22 -20.28 -6.70 -11.94
N GLY A 23 -19.03 -7.15 -11.85
CA GLY A 23 -18.68 -8.51 -11.46
C GLY A 23 -18.76 -8.73 -9.94
N THR A 24 -18.74 -9.98 -9.51
CA THR A 24 -18.61 -10.34 -8.09
C THR A 24 -17.15 -10.21 -7.66
N GLY A 25 -16.92 -9.62 -6.49
CA GLY A 25 -15.58 -9.57 -5.91
C GLY A 25 -15.01 -10.97 -5.68
N THR A 26 -13.75 -11.18 -6.03
CA THR A 26 -13.05 -12.44 -5.84
C THR A 26 -11.73 -12.23 -5.10
N GLU A 27 -11.28 -13.24 -4.37
CA GLU A 27 -9.97 -13.27 -3.73
C GLU A 27 -8.86 -13.29 -4.78
N VAL A 28 -8.12 -12.19 -4.87
CA VAL A 28 -6.93 -12.10 -5.73
C VAL A 28 -5.75 -12.78 -5.03
N TYR A 29 -5.16 -13.75 -5.72
CA TYR A 29 -3.90 -14.39 -5.33
C TYR A 29 -2.75 -13.90 -6.21
N ALA A 30 -1.61 -13.62 -5.60
CA ALA A 30 -0.39 -13.23 -6.30
C ALA A 30 0.81 -14.00 -5.76
N ARG A 31 1.87 -14.14 -6.59
CA ARG A 31 3.14 -14.73 -6.15
C ARG A 31 3.93 -13.68 -5.39
N ILE A 32 4.05 -13.86 -4.07
CA ILE A 32 4.73 -12.92 -3.18
C ILE A 32 5.78 -13.72 -2.39
N VAL A 33 7.06 -13.32 -2.49
CA VAL A 33 8.21 -14.06 -1.89
C VAL A 33 8.26 -15.53 -2.35
N GLY A 34 7.89 -15.79 -3.60
CA GLY A 34 8.09 -17.09 -4.25
C GLY A 34 6.89 -18.04 -4.29
N TYR A 35 5.80 -17.78 -3.57
CA TYR A 35 4.60 -18.64 -3.54
C TYR A 35 3.29 -17.84 -3.58
N TYR A 36 2.15 -18.50 -3.88
CA TYR A 36 0.85 -17.84 -4.00
C TYR A 36 0.22 -17.53 -2.63
N ARG A 37 -0.20 -16.28 -2.44
CA ARG A 37 -0.92 -15.82 -1.23
C ARG A 37 -2.03 -14.84 -1.59
N SER A 38 -3.04 -14.75 -0.72
CA SER A 38 -4.12 -13.77 -0.88
C SER A 38 -3.58 -12.35 -0.67
N VAL A 39 -3.81 -11.49 -1.65
CA VAL A 39 -3.30 -10.11 -1.65
C VAL A 39 -3.91 -9.30 -0.51
N ARG A 40 -5.20 -9.51 -0.23
CA ARG A 40 -5.92 -8.85 0.88
C ARG A 40 -5.24 -9.09 2.24
N ASN A 41 -4.92 -10.36 2.55
CA ASN A 41 -4.30 -10.70 3.83
C ASN A 41 -2.85 -10.22 3.89
N TRP A 42 -2.11 -10.35 2.79
CA TRP A 42 -0.74 -9.86 2.70
C TRP A 42 -0.65 -8.36 2.94
N ASN A 43 -1.48 -7.57 2.25
CA ASN A 43 -1.49 -6.11 2.39
C ASN A 43 -1.85 -5.67 3.81
N LYS A 44 -2.84 -6.33 4.42
CA LYS A 44 -3.21 -6.08 5.83
C LYS A 44 -2.01 -6.30 6.75
N GLY A 45 -1.34 -7.44 6.65
CA GLY A 45 -0.17 -7.76 7.47
C GLY A 45 1.04 -6.86 7.18
N LYS A 46 1.28 -6.51 5.91
CA LYS A 46 2.37 -5.61 5.54
C LYS A 46 2.18 -4.18 6.04
N ARG A 47 0.94 -3.69 6.11
CA ARG A 47 0.66 -2.37 6.71
C ARG A 47 0.97 -2.36 8.20
N GLU A 48 0.58 -3.42 8.91
CA GLU A 48 0.90 -3.57 10.34
C GLU A 48 2.41 -3.65 10.57
N GLU A 49 3.10 -4.51 9.82
CA GLU A 49 4.56 -4.59 9.89
C GLU A 49 5.25 -3.26 9.56
N TYR A 50 4.72 -2.50 8.59
CA TYR A 50 5.27 -1.19 8.24
C TYR A 50 5.22 -0.20 9.40
N ASN A 51 4.16 -0.22 10.23
CA ASN A 51 4.04 0.64 11.40
C ASN A 51 5.09 0.34 12.48
N HIS A 52 5.63 -0.87 12.48
CA HIS A 52 6.71 -1.28 13.39
C HIS A 52 8.10 -1.00 12.81
N ARG A 53 8.22 -0.56 11.56
CA ARG A 53 9.51 -0.19 10.97
C ARG A 53 10.04 1.06 11.64
N LEU A 54 11.31 1.00 12.02
CA LEU A 54 12.04 2.14 12.55
C LEU A 54 13.09 2.53 11.53
N MET A 55 13.20 3.84 11.31
CA MET A 55 14.32 4.39 10.58
C MET A 55 15.57 4.28 11.45
N PHE A 56 16.70 3.93 10.85
CA PHE A 56 17.97 4.02 11.53
C PHE A 56 18.26 5.50 11.82
N SER A 57 18.18 5.88 13.09
CA SER A 57 18.54 7.20 13.60
C SER A 57 19.34 6.99 14.88
N SER A 58 20.38 7.78 15.09
CA SER A 58 21.16 7.78 16.33
C SER A 58 20.34 8.13 17.56
N GLU A 59 19.18 8.77 17.38
CA GLU A 59 18.32 9.29 18.46
C GLU A 59 17.04 8.46 18.67
N ASN A 60 16.96 7.25 18.09
CA ASN A 60 15.76 6.43 18.22
C ASN A 60 15.79 5.62 19.54
N GLU A 61 14.99 6.01 20.53
CA GLU A 61 14.92 5.37 21.86
C GLU A 61 14.63 3.86 21.82
N ARG A 62 13.84 3.43 20.81
CA ARG A 62 13.56 2.00 20.59
C ARG A 62 14.79 1.21 20.09
N ILE A 63 15.74 1.89 19.43
CA ILE A 63 17.05 1.31 19.06
C ILE A 63 17.92 1.20 20.31
N GLU A 64 18.00 2.24 21.14
CA GLU A 64 18.74 2.18 22.41
C GLU A 64 18.29 1.02 23.30
N LYS A 65 16.97 0.81 23.40
CA LYS A 65 16.38 -0.30 24.16
C LYS A 65 16.65 -1.68 23.57
N THR A 66 16.85 -1.80 22.26
CA THR A 66 17.19 -3.10 21.64
C THR A 66 18.69 -3.38 21.67
N LEU A 67 19.52 -2.34 21.67
CA LEU A 67 20.97 -2.45 21.85
C LEU A 67 21.36 -2.78 23.31
N SER A 68 20.57 -2.36 24.31
CA SER A 68 20.82 -2.68 25.72
C SER A 68 20.69 -4.17 26.04
N ASP A 69 19.86 -4.89 25.29
CA ASP A 69 19.56 -6.31 25.52
C ASP A 69 20.48 -7.25 24.70
N CYS A 70 21.43 -6.70 23.95
CA CYS A 70 22.37 -7.46 23.12
C CYS A 70 23.80 -7.38 23.69
N ASP A 71 24.36 -8.52 24.12
CA ASP A 71 25.77 -8.67 24.51
C ASP A 71 26.73 -8.63 23.29
N CYS A 72 26.58 -7.66 22.39
CA CYS A 72 27.47 -7.51 21.25
C CYS A 72 28.30 -6.22 21.40
N PRO A 73 29.65 -6.28 21.25
CA PRO A 73 30.50 -5.11 21.42
C PRO A 73 30.16 -3.99 20.41
N PRO A 74 30.22 -2.71 20.82
CA PRO A 74 29.81 -1.60 19.97
C PRO A 74 30.74 -1.46 18.75
N ILE A 75 30.15 -1.40 17.56
CA ILE A 75 30.87 -1.10 16.32
C ILE A 75 31.22 0.39 16.33
N SER A 76 32.51 0.69 16.40
CA SER A 76 33.05 2.05 16.34
C SER A 76 32.91 2.62 14.92
N GLY A 77 31.86 3.42 14.68
CA GLY A 77 31.73 4.17 13.43
C GLY A 77 30.44 4.99 13.35
N SER A 78 30.52 6.28 13.64
CA SER A 78 29.41 7.23 13.47
C SER A 78 29.18 7.54 11.99
N LEU A 79 28.07 7.05 11.43
CA LEU A 79 27.56 7.48 10.13
C LEU A 79 26.50 8.57 10.35
N ASN A 80 26.86 9.81 10.06
CA ASN A 80 25.93 10.94 10.03
C ASN A 80 25.05 10.84 8.79
N PHE A 81 23.73 10.71 8.97
CA PHE A 81 22.76 10.86 7.88
C PHE A 81 21.80 12.01 8.21
N SER A 82 22.01 13.16 7.57
CA SER A 82 21.17 14.34 7.72
C SER A 82 19.82 14.14 7.02
N ASN A 83 18.76 14.19 7.82
CA ASN A 83 17.38 14.61 7.54
C ASN A 83 16.71 14.14 6.24
N SER A 84 15.85 13.13 6.34
CA SER A 84 14.74 12.93 5.39
C SER A 84 13.45 13.50 5.97
N GLU A 85 12.87 14.46 5.25
CA GLU A 85 11.61 15.14 5.56
C GLU A 85 10.45 14.17 5.88
N ASN A 86 9.58 14.67 6.74
CA ASN A 86 8.47 13.99 7.39
C ASN A 86 7.43 13.49 6.37
N LEU A 87 7.42 12.18 6.07
CA LEU A 87 6.47 11.54 5.13
C LEU A 87 5.03 11.44 5.70
N SER A 88 4.83 11.93 6.93
CA SER A 88 3.52 11.98 7.60
C SER A 88 2.59 13.06 7.03
N GLU A 89 3.13 14.18 6.54
CA GLU A 89 2.31 15.36 6.16
C GLU A 89 1.84 15.33 4.69
N LYS A 90 2.41 14.48 3.83
CA LYS A 90 2.02 14.38 2.41
C LYS A 90 0.87 13.41 2.11
N LYS A 91 0.35 12.68 3.10
CA LYS A 91 -0.73 11.70 2.88
C LYS A 91 -2.15 12.28 2.95
N GLU A 92 -2.32 13.53 3.35
CA GLU A 92 -3.64 14.22 3.34
C GLU A 92 -3.90 15.05 2.07
N GLN A 93 -2.92 15.21 1.17
CA GLN A 93 -3.07 16.03 -0.05
C GLN A 93 -3.33 15.24 -1.34
N ILE A 94 -3.52 13.92 -1.24
CA ILE A 94 -3.91 13.09 -2.37
C ILE A 94 -5.11 12.23 -1.93
N ALA A 95 -6.25 12.90 -1.75
CA ALA A 95 -7.58 12.33 -1.72
C ALA A 95 -8.46 13.12 -2.69
#